data_AF-A0A651E3V6-F1
#
_entry.id   AF-A0A651E3V6-F1
#
_cell.length_a   1.000
_cell.length_b   1.000
_cell.length_c   1.000
_cell.angle_alpha   90.00
_cell.angle_beta   90.00
_cell.angle_gamma   90.00
#
_symmetry.space_group_name_H-M   'P 1'
#
loop_
_entity.id
_entity.type
_entity.pdbx_description
1 polymer ?
#
loop_
_entity_poly.entity_id
_entity_poly.type
_entity_poly.pdbx_seq_one_letter_code
_entity_poly.pdbx_strand_id
1 'polypeptide(L)'
;MDNDGKVTDLVEQSKSVFLSDAVQDFRRRQSQYDLDAEFAKTRKNRTFIVPGVLIAMVLLFSIVAFAVNFAIERSSQIEEIESGDFEQINLRDVLQAWLRTENRLEEIEDQISSLEQERDERLQLAEQRAERNRQLARLRADAGIAVLGVELARTQQALQTERQQIRLEYTGQLEALADEREQILRRREQEFDQTQVNAALARRGILDDQRRLFDLELERQQEFLTERITSLRTAYQDELGAFGEHRDQVEFTLRQQFAGEIARLVAEHEAELEELFLLYNPDFSDEDIARLFEASFFDGSIESESEAFERALLEQGVLRQAELTEVRNSVDELFEIVERLREVPYENSVPEALDQILSRSQALVAGLNRAGADLTRSFEASVDTLTTERDTASSELETVRRQLNETRQELSRVQTAAEERIASETEQLRSQLSQFEHAFGELIQDDREDGYVVDPRDAEQIHIYLDPSRDVDEGVRAFVFRDPEGLIGTVEFFETARGFRARLLDLADNRSIRPFDRVLLDIAGRTDPAADSTE
;
A
#
# COMPACT_ATOMS: atom_id res chain seq x y z
N MET A 1 27.68 -4.89 44.33
CA MET A 1 28.16 -4.78 42.94
C MET A 1 27.86 -6.11 42.29
N ASP A 2 26.76 -6.19 41.54
CA ASP A 2 26.41 -7.37 40.76
C ASP A 2 25.42 -6.93 39.67
N ASN A 3 25.95 -6.38 38.58
CA ASN A 3 25.15 -5.81 37.48
C ASN A 3 25.70 -6.18 36.08
N ASP A 4 26.77 -6.96 36.00
CA ASP A 4 27.40 -7.32 34.72
C ASP A 4 26.71 -8.52 34.03
N GLY A 5 26.03 -9.39 34.79
CA GLY A 5 25.38 -10.58 34.22
C GLY A 5 24.04 -10.32 33.51
N LYS A 6 23.35 -9.21 33.81
CA LYS A 6 22.04 -8.91 33.21
C LYS A 6 22.13 -8.18 31.86
N VAL A 7 23.26 -7.55 31.56
CA VAL A 7 23.44 -6.80 30.31
C VAL A 7 23.81 -7.73 29.14
N THR A 8 24.51 -8.82 29.43
CA THR A 8 24.90 -9.82 28.42
C THR A 8 23.71 -10.62 27.88
N ASP A 9 22.72 -10.95 28.72
CA ASP A 9 21.52 -11.71 28.32
C ASP A 9 20.61 -10.89 27.39
N LEU A 10 20.45 -9.59 27.63
CA LEU A 10 19.67 -8.68 26.76
C LEU A 10 20.33 -8.45 25.40
N VAL A 11 21.66 -8.53 25.32
CA VAL A 11 22.41 -8.38 24.07
C VAL A 11 22.39 -9.66 23.23
N GLU A 12 22.35 -10.84 23.84
CA GLU A 12 22.13 -12.10 23.10
C GLU A 12 20.69 -12.25 22.61
N GLN A 13 19.71 -11.84 23.43
CA GLN A 13 18.29 -11.91 23.04
C GLN A 13 17.96 -10.96 21.87
N SER A 14 18.53 -9.74 21.86
CA SER A 14 18.35 -8.78 20.75
C SER A 14 19.04 -9.20 19.45
N LYS A 15 20.20 -9.88 19.52
CA LYS A 15 20.86 -10.45 18.33
C LYS A 15 20.05 -11.58 17.69
N SER A 16 19.36 -12.38 18.50
CA SER A 16 18.52 -13.49 17.98
C SER A 16 17.27 -13.01 17.24
N VAL A 17 16.67 -11.90 17.68
CA VAL A 17 15.50 -11.28 17.02
C VAL A 17 15.88 -10.56 15.73
N PHE A 18 17.04 -9.89 15.69
CA PHE A 18 17.55 -9.24 14.47
C PHE A 18 18.00 -10.25 13.39
N LEU A 19 18.54 -11.40 13.80
CA LEU A 19 18.97 -12.45 12.88
C LEU A 19 17.80 -13.30 12.37
N SER A 20 16.70 -13.46 13.13
CA SER A 20 15.54 -14.23 12.66
C SER A 20 14.80 -13.55 11.51
N ASP A 21 14.69 -12.21 11.52
CA ASP A 21 14.08 -11.45 10.42
C ASP A 21 14.97 -11.43 9.17
N ALA A 22 16.28 -11.22 9.34
CA ALA A 22 17.22 -11.26 8.22
C ALA A 22 17.31 -12.66 7.56
N VAL A 23 17.17 -13.73 8.34
CA VAL A 23 17.18 -15.11 7.83
C VAL A 23 15.83 -15.51 7.21
N GLN A 24 14.70 -14.98 7.69
CA GLN A 24 13.40 -15.19 7.04
C GLN A 24 13.29 -14.45 5.71
N ASP A 25 13.81 -13.23 5.61
CA ASP A 25 13.87 -12.48 4.35
C ASP A 25 14.83 -13.13 3.33
N PHE A 26 15.93 -13.73 3.80
CA PHE A 26 16.83 -14.48 2.93
C PHE A 26 16.17 -15.76 2.40
N ARG A 27 15.39 -16.48 3.22
CA ARG A 27 14.64 -17.67 2.77
C ARG A 27 13.49 -17.33 1.81
N ARG A 28 12.81 -16.20 1.98
CA ARG A 28 11.77 -15.73 1.04
C ARG A 28 12.34 -15.34 -0.33
N ARG A 29 13.55 -14.79 -0.39
CA ARG A 29 14.22 -14.47 -1.68
C ARG A 29 14.76 -15.72 -2.39
N GLN A 30 15.11 -16.78 -1.66
CA GLN A 30 15.72 -17.98 -2.25
C GLN A 30 14.73 -18.94 -2.92
N SER A 31 13.41 -18.79 -2.68
CA SER A 31 12.37 -19.64 -3.30
C SER A 31 11.88 -19.14 -4.68
N GLN A 32 12.50 -18.11 -5.25
CA GLN A 32 12.10 -17.54 -6.55
C GLN A 32 13.15 -17.72 -7.67
N TYR A 33 14.28 -18.39 -7.42
CA TYR A 33 15.31 -18.61 -8.43
C TYR A 33 15.59 -20.10 -8.62
N ASP A 34 14.83 -20.71 -9.55
CA ASP A 34 14.95 -22.13 -9.91
C ASP A 34 15.97 -22.29 -11.03
N LEU A 35 17.20 -22.66 -10.65
CA LEU A 35 18.34 -22.87 -11.54
C LEU A 35 18.02 -23.88 -12.66
N ASP A 36 17.17 -24.87 -12.40
CA ASP A 36 16.83 -25.89 -13.39
C ASP A 36 16.01 -25.34 -14.57
N ALA A 37 15.19 -24.31 -14.31
CA ALA A 37 14.43 -23.60 -15.35
C ALA A 37 15.33 -22.72 -16.23
N GLU A 38 16.42 -22.17 -15.68
CA GLU A 38 17.41 -21.38 -16.44
C GLU A 38 18.37 -22.26 -17.26
N PHE A 39 18.77 -23.43 -16.75
CA PHE A 39 19.56 -24.40 -17.53
C PHE A 39 18.79 -24.97 -18.72
N ALA A 40 17.46 -25.09 -18.63
CA ALA A 40 16.61 -25.46 -19.76
C ALA A 40 16.56 -24.37 -20.84
N LYS A 41 16.61 -23.07 -20.47
CA LYS A 41 16.66 -21.94 -21.41
C LYS A 41 18.02 -21.82 -22.12
N THR A 42 19.13 -22.11 -21.44
CA THR A 42 20.49 -22.02 -22.03
C THR A 42 20.82 -23.16 -23.00
N ARG A 43 20.13 -24.30 -22.93
CA ARG A 43 20.34 -25.41 -23.88
C ARG A 43 19.92 -25.08 -25.32
N LYS A 44 19.02 -24.10 -25.51
CA LYS A 44 18.45 -23.72 -26.82
C LYS A 44 19.21 -22.59 -27.53
N ASN A 45 20.03 -21.83 -26.81
CA ASN A 45 20.92 -20.78 -27.35
C ASN A 45 22.39 -21.19 -27.16
N ARG A 46 22.92 -22.01 -28.06
CA ARG A 46 24.38 -22.20 -28.18
C ARG A 46 24.99 -20.94 -28.79
N THR A 47 25.26 -19.94 -27.96
CA THR A 47 25.98 -18.73 -28.37
C THR A 47 27.44 -19.11 -28.70
N PHE A 48 27.87 -18.83 -29.94
CA PHE A 48 29.24 -19.03 -30.44
C PHE A 48 30.33 -18.28 -29.65
N ILE A 49 29.94 -17.47 -28.67
CA ILE A 49 30.81 -16.68 -27.80
C ILE A 49 31.66 -17.58 -26.90
N VAL A 50 31.09 -18.67 -26.38
CA VAL A 50 31.81 -19.56 -25.44
C VAL A 50 33.02 -20.25 -26.09
N PRO A 51 32.91 -20.91 -27.28
CA PRO A 51 34.10 -21.42 -27.95
C PRO A 51 35.05 -20.30 -28.41
N GLY A 52 34.55 -19.10 -28.73
CA GLY A 52 35.38 -17.95 -29.09
C GLY A 52 36.29 -17.48 -27.95
N VAL A 53 35.76 -17.38 -26.73
CA VAL A 53 36.56 -17.02 -25.53
C VAL A 53 37.59 -18.09 -25.22
N LEU A 54 37.26 -19.37 -25.41
CA LEU A 54 38.16 -20.48 -25.15
C LEU A 54 39.33 -20.52 -26.15
N ILE A 55 39.07 -20.24 -27.43
CA ILE A 55 40.11 -20.08 -28.45
C ILE A 55 40.99 -18.87 -28.14
N ALA A 56 40.40 -17.73 -27.75
CA ALA A 56 41.15 -16.52 -27.40
C ALA A 56 42.10 -16.75 -26.21
N MET A 57 41.67 -17.53 -25.20
CA MET A 57 42.49 -17.88 -24.05
C MET A 57 43.66 -18.79 -24.44
N VAL A 58 43.45 -19.78 -25.31
CA VAL A 58 44.53 -20.65 -25.81
C VAL A 58 45.55 -19.85 -26.65
N LEU A 59 45.07 -18.88 -27.43
CA LEU A 59 45.91 -17.99 -28.23
C LEU A 59 46.76 -17.08 -27.34
N LEU A 60 46.16 -16.53 -26.27
CA LEU A 60 46.86 -15.74 -25.26
C LEU A 60 48.01 -16.53 -24.61
N PHE A 61 47.75 -17.77 -24.18
CA PHE A 61 48.79 -18.61 -23.57
C PHE A 61 49.90 -18.98 -24.56
N SER A 62 49.56 -19.17 -25.84
CA SER A 62 50.55 -19.44 -26.89
C SER A 62 51.46 -18.23 -27.15
N ILE A 63 50.90 -17.01 -27.12
CA ILE A 63 51.66 -15.76 -27.26
C ILE A 63 52.60 -15.56 -26.07
N VAL A 64 52.12 -15.80 -24.84
CA VAL A 64 52.95 -15.70 -23.63
C VAL A 64 54.10 -16.72 -23.66
N ALA A 65 53.83 -17.96 -24.05
CA ALA A 65 54.86 -18.99 -24.18
C ALA A 65 55.92 -18.61 -25.23
N PHE A 66 55.50 -18.05 -26.36
CA PHE A 66 56.42 -17.57 -27.41
C PHE A 66 57.27 -16.39 -26.92
N ALA A 67 56.68 -15.45 -26.17
CA ALA A 67 57.39 -14.30 -25.61
C ALA A 67 58.45 -14.71 -24.58
N VAL A 68 58.17 -15.72 -23.75
CA VAL A 68 59.14 -16.28 -22.80
C VAL A 68 60.30 -16.95 -23.54
N ASN A 69 60.01 -17.74 -24.57
CA ASN A 69 61.06 -18.43 -25.35
C ASN A 69 61.99 -17.42 -26.05
N PHE A 70 61.42 -16.35 -26.61
CA PHE A 70 62.17 -15.26 -27.24
C PHE A 70 63.01 -14.47 -26.24
N ALA A 71 62.53 -14.29 -25.00
CA ALA A 71 63.27 -13.61 -23.94
C ALA A 71 64.50 -14.41 -23.47
N ILE A 72 64.40 -15.74 -23.41
CA ILE A 72 65.51 -16.63 -23.04
C ILE A 72 66.59 -16.66 -24.13
N GLU A 73 66.17 -16.70 -25.40
CA GLU A 73 67.10 -16.74 -26.53
C GLU A 73 67.89 -15.42 -26.64
N ARG A 74 67.25 -14.29 -26.32
CA ARG A 74 67.88 -12.96 -26.31
C ARG A 74 68.84 -12.73 -25.14
N SER A 75 68.77 -13.52 -24.07
CA SER A 75 69.65 -13.39 -22.89
C SER A 75 70.85 -14.34 -22.90
N SER A 76 71.12 -15.07 -23.98
CA SER A 76 72.12 -16.16 -24.02
C SER A 76 73.35 -15.91 -24.91
N GLN A 77 73.53 -14.70 -25.43
CA GLN A 77 74.75 -14.32 -26.15
C GLN A 77 75.45 -13.19 -25.39
N ILE A 78 76.78 -13.32 -25.25
CA ILE A 78 77.74 -12.53 -24.44
C ILE A 78 77.96 -13.23 -23.08
N GLU A 79 79.01 -14.03 -22.90
CA GLU A 79 80.40 -13.55 -22.79
C GLU A 79 81.41 -14.68 -23.09
N GLU A 80 82.20 -14.53 -24.16
CA GLU A 80 83.38 -15.35 -24.46
C GLU A 80 84.59 -14.53 -24.00
N ILE A 81 85.23 -14.93 -22.90
CA ILE A 81 86.38 -14.24 -22.32
C ILE A 81 87.62 -14.60 -23.15
N GLU A 82 88.00 -13.68 -24.03
CA GLU A 82 89.26 -13.68 -24.75
C GLU A 82 90.42 -13.55 -23.76
N SER A 83 91.17 -14.64 -23.57
CA SER A 83 92.33 -14.72 -22.69
C SER A 83 93.60 -14.73 -23.54
N GLY A 84 94.12 -13.54 -23.81
CA GLY A 84 95.38 -13.34 -24.50
C GLY A 84 96.07 -12.11 -23.96
N ASP A 85 96.87 -12.29 -22.90
CA ASP A 85 98.13 -11.57 -22.69
C ASP A 85 98.76 -11.96 -21.34
N PHE A 86 99.63 -12.96 -21.37
CA PHE A 86 100.61 -13.20 -20.31
C PHE A 86 101.97 -13.45 -20.97
N GLU A 87 102.69 -12.38 -21.26
CA GLU A 87 104.11 -12.41 -21.54
C GLU A 87 104.86 -12.75 -20.22
N GLN A 88 105.14 -14.03 -20.01
CA GLN A 88 105.87 -14.52 -18.85
C GLN A 88 107.37 -14.17 -18.98
N ILE A 89 107.84 -13.27 -18.11
CA ILE A 89 109.27 -13.09 -17.85
C ILE A 89 109.83 -14.42 -17.33
N ASN A 90 110.75 -15.02 -18.09
CA ASN A 90 111.26 -16.37 -17.88
C ASN A 90 112.20 -16.45 -16.67
N LEU A 91 111.63 -16.57 -15.46
CA LEU A 91 112.34 -16.73 -14.17
C LEU A 91 113.39 -17.85 -14.18
N ARG A 92 113.24 -18.85 -15.05
CA ARG A 92 114.18 -19.95 -15.21
C ARG A 92 115.56 -19.50 -15.66
N ASP A 93 115.64 -18.50 -16.54
CA ASP A 93 116.91 -18.04 -17.11
C ASP A 93 117.72 -17.24 -16.07
N VAL A 94 117.04 -16.46 -15.23
CA VAL A 94 117.66 -15.72 -14.12
C VAL A 94 118.20 -16.68 -13.05
N LEU A 95 117.45 -17.74 -12.73
CA LEU A 95 117.87 -18.74 -11.74
C LEU A 95 119.06 -19.57 -12.22
N GLN A 96 119.11 -19.90 -13.51
CA GLN A 96 120.25 -20.60 -14.12
C GLN A 96 121.51 -19.72 -14.24
N ALA A 97 121.36 -18.41 -14.39
CA ALA A 97 122.47 -17.47 -14.35
C ALA A 97 123.04 -17.37 -12.93
N TRP A 98 122.17 -17.25 -11.92
CA TRP A 98 122.57 -17.19 -10.51
C TRP A 98 123.31 -18.45 -10.05
N LEU A 99 122.81 -19.64 -10.41
CA LEU A 99 123.47 -20.91 -10.06
C LEU A 99 124.86 -21.04 -10.70
N ARG A 100 125.03 -20.56 -11.95
CA ARG A 100 126.32 -20.56 -12.63
C ARG A 100 127.33 -19.62 -11.98
N THR A 101 126.89 -18.45 -11.53
CA THR A 101 127.77 -17.50 -10.84
C THR A 101 128.20 -18.00 -9.46
N GLU A 102 127.31 -18.66 -8.72
CA GLU A 102 127.62 -19.21 -7.39
C GLU A 102 128.64 -20.35 -7.49
N ASN A 103 128.42 -21.31 -8.41
CA ASN A 103 129.35 -22.41 -8.63
C ASN A 103 130.75 -21.93 -9.06
N ARG A 104 130.82 -20.83 -9.82
CA ARG A 104 132.12 -20.27 -10.25
C ARG A 104 132.86 -19.58 -9.10
N LEU A 105 132.14 -18.94 -8.18
CA LEU A 105 132.75 -18.36 -6.97
C LEU A 105 133.30 -19.46 -6.06
N GLU A 106 132.55 -20.55 -5.88
CA GLU A 106 132.98 -21.71 -5.11
C GLU A 106 134.25 -22.35 -5.71
N GLU A 107 134.30 -22.53 -7.04
CA GLU A 107 135.48 -23.06 -7.74
C GLU A 107 136.73 -22.19 -7.53
N ILE A 108 136.59 -20.85 -7.56
CA ILE A 108 137.71 -19.92 -7.34
C ILE A 108 138.19 -19.98 -5.88
N GLU A 109 137.28 -20.08 -4.91
CA GLU A 109 137.63 -20.21 -3.49
C GLU A 109 138.39 -21.52 -3.21
N ASP A 110 137.95 -22.63 -3.81
CA ASP A 110 138.65 -23.92 -3.73
C ASP A 110 140.05 -23.84 -4.36
N GLN A 111 140.19 -23.17 -5.52
CA GLN A 111 141.48 -22.98 -6.18
C GLN A 111 142.46 -22.16 -5.32
N ILE A 112 141.99 -21.05 -4.73
CA ILE A 112 142.79 -20.24 -3.80
C ILE A 112 143.27 -21.11 -2.63
N SER A 113 142.36 -21.85 -1.99
CA SER A 113 142.70 -22.70 -0.86
C SER A 113 143.73 -23.78 -1.23
N SER A 114 143.55 -24.44 -2.38
CA SER A 114 144.48 -25.47 -2.86
C SER A 114 145.88 -24.94 -3.15
N LEU A 115 145.98 -23.74 -3.74
CA LEU A 115 147.26 -23.09 -4.03
C LEU A 115 147.98 -22.63 -2.75
N GLU A 116 147.24 -22.15 -1.75
CA GLU A 116 147.80 -21.82 -0.44
C GLU A 116 148.39 -23.06 0.24
N GLN A 117 147.68 -24.19 0.19
CA GLN A 117 148.18 -25.45 0.73
C GLN A 117 149.44 -25.93 0.00
N GLU A 118 149.44 -25.92 -1.33
CA GLU A 118 150.61 -26.37 -2.11
C GLU A 118 151.84 -25.48 -1.87
N ARG A 119 151.65 -24.15 -1.76
CA ARG A 119 152.71 -23.21 -1.39
C ARG A 119 153.33 -23.59 -0.06
N ASP A 120 152.50 -23.85 0.95
CA ASP A 120 152.96 -24.14 2.31
C ASP A 120 153.69 -25.49 2.38
N GLU A 121 153.20 -26.50 1.66
CA GLU A 121 153.88 -27.79 1.49
C GLU A 121 155.24 -27.64 0.81
N ARG A 122 155.34 -26.84 -0.27
CA ARG A 122 156.62 -26.57 -0.95
C ARG A 122 157.60 -25.83 -0.05
N LEU A 123 157.14 -24.85 0.73
CA LEU A 123 157.98 -24.16 1.72
C LEU A 123 158.50 -25.13 2.78
N GLN A 124 157.66 -26.04 3.27
CA GLN A 124 158.04 -27.03 4.27
C GLN A 124 159.05 -28.05 3.72
N LEU A 125 158.88 -28.50 2.47
CA LEU A 125 159.83 -29.40 1.80
C LEU A 125 161.20 -28.75 1.60
N ALA A 126 161.24 -27.46 1.21
CA ALA A 126 162.47 -26.70 1.09
C ALA A 126 163.20 -26.62 2.45
N GLU A 127 162.47 -26.34 3.53
CA GLU A 127 163.02 -26.33 4.90
C GLU A 127 163.60 -27.69 5.32
N GLN A 128 162.86 -28.77 5.12
CA GLN A 128 163.33 -30.13 5.45
C GLN A 128 164.58 -30.52 4.65
N ARG A 129 164.66 -30.15 3.37
CA ARG A 129 165.85 -30.37 2.53
C ARG A 129 167.05 -29.59 3.06
N ALA A 130 166.85 -28.33 3.43
CA ALA A 130 167.90 -27.51 4.00
C ALA A 130 168.39 -28.06 5.35
N GLU A 131 167.48 -28.53 6.21
CA GLU A 131 167.84 -29.20 7.47
C GLU A 131 168.66 -30.46 7.25
N ARG A 132 168.24 -31.32 6.32
CA ARG A 132 168.99 -32.52 5.94
C ARG A 132 170.39 -32.16 5.42
N ASN A 133 170.49 -31.12 4.58
CA ASN A 133 171.77 -30.64 4.08
C ASN A 133 172.66 -30.08 5.21
N ARG A 134 172.09 -29.38 6.20
CA ARG A 134 172.82 -28.93 7.39
C ARG A 134 173.32 -30.12 8.23
N GLN A 135 172.51 -31.17 8.39
CA GLN A 135 172.92 -32.38 9.10
C GLN A 135 174.06 -33.10 8.38
N LEU A 136 173.97 -33.23 7.05
CA LEU A 136 175.04 -33.81 6.22
C LEU A 136 176.33 -33.00 6.28
N ALA A 137 176.25 -31.67 6.24
CA ALA A 137 177.41 -30.78 6.41
C ALA A 137 178.07 -30.98 7.78
N ARG A 138 177.28 -31.13 8.85
CA ARG A 138 177.80 -31.44 10.20
C ARG A 138 178.53 -32.78 10.26
N LEU A 139 178.01 -33.82 9.60
CA LEU A 139 178.61 -35.15 9.60
C LEU A 139 179.92 -35.21 8.80
N ARG A 140 180.10 -34.38 7.77
CA ARG A 140 181.34 -34.33 6.96
C ARG A 140 182.46 -33.49 7.56
N ALA A 141 182.17 -32.70 8.60
CA ALA A 141 183.07 -31.68 9.12
C ALA A 141 184.24 -32.18 9.99
N ASP A 142 184.66 -33.44 9.83
CA ASP A 142 185.94 -33.95 10.32
C ASP A 142 187.15 -33.16 9.73
N ALA A 143 186.92 -32.30 8.73
CA ALA A 143 187.91 -31.46 8.07
C ALA A 143 188.12 -30.03 8.66
N GLY A 144 187.47 -29.65 9.76
CA GLY A 144 187.78 -28.40 10.51
C GLY A 144 186.72 -27.30 10.50
N ILE A 145 186.62 -26.56 11.63
CA ILE A 145 185.53 -25.64 12.01
C ILE A 145 185.23 -24.55 10.96
N ALA A 146 186.25 -24.04 10.27
CA ALA A 146 186.06 -22.96 9.30
C ALA A 146 185.26 -23.40 8.06
N VAL A 147 185.41 -24.67 7.63
CA VAL A 147 184.71 -25.19 6.44
C VAL A 147 183.23 -25.40 6.73
N LEU A 148 182.88 -25.88 7.93
CA LEU A 148 181.50 -26.07 8.38
C LEU A 148 180.70 -24.75 8.34
N GLY A 149 181.29 -23.64 8.81
CA GLY A 149 180.62 -22.34 8.83
C GLY A 149 180.22 -21.85 7.44
N VAL A 150 181.08 -22.07 6.45
CA VAL A 150 180.81 -21.68 5.05
C VAL A 150 179.73 -22.55 4.42
N GLU A 151 179.73 -23.87 4.66
CA GLU A 151 178.70 -24.77 4.12
C GLU A 151 177.31 -24.51 4.73
N LEU A 152 177.24 -24.24 6.04
CA LEU A 152 175.99 -23.87 6.70
C LEU A 152 175.43 -22.54 6.16
N ALA A 153 176.30 -21.54 5.96
CA ALA A 153 175.90 -20.25 5.39
C ALA A 153 175.37 -20.40 3.95
N ARG A 154 176.03 -21.21 3.10
CA ARG A 154 175.55 -21.51 1.74
C ARG A 154 174.20 -22.20 1.75
N THR A 155 174.02 -23.18 2.63
CA THR A 155 172.74 -23.90 2.76
C THR A 155 171.62 -22.97 3.22
N GLN A 156 171.92 -22.04 4.13
CA GLN A 156 170.96 -21.04 4.60
C GLN A 156 170.60 -20.02 3.51
N GLN A 157 171.58 -19.55 2.74
CA GLN A 157 171.34 -18.63 1.64
C GLN A 157 170.52 -19.31 0.53
N ALA A 158 170.84 -20.56 0.18
CA ALA A 158 170.08 -21.33 -0.80
C ALA A 158 168.61 -21.51 -0.36
N LEU A 159 168.36 -21.83 0.92
CA LEU A 159 167.00 -21.91 1.47
C LEU A 159 166.25 -20.57 1.36
N GLN A 160 166.92 -19.44 1.65
CA GLN A 160 166.28 -18.14 1.55
C GLN A 160 165.89 -17.80 0.11
N THR A 161 166.77 -18.08 -0.85
CA THR A 161 166.46 -17.88 -2.27
C THR A 161 165.32 -18.78 -2.74
N GLU A 162 165.32 -20.06 -2.36
CA GLU A 162 164.24 -21.01 -2.70
C GLU A 162 162.90 -20.56 -2.09
N ARG A 163 162.88 -20.13 -0.82
CA ARG A 163 161.66 -19.60 -0.18
C ARG A 163 161.13 -18.34 -0.86
N GLN A 164 162.01 -17.45 -1.32
CA GLN A 164 161.59 -16.24 -2.04
C GLN A 164 160.99 -16.58 -3.41
N GLN A 165 161.60 -17.52 -4.14
CA GLN A 165 161.07 -17.97 -5.43
C GLN A 165 159.69 -18.62 -5.27
N ILE A 166 159.54 -19.52 -4.29
CA ILE A 166 158.24 -20.13 -3.99
C ILE A 166 157.22 -19.06 -3.63
N ARG A 167 157.56 -18.08 -2.77
CA ARG A 167 156.61 -17.00 -2.45
C ARG A 167 156.16 -16.21 -3.67
N LEU A 168 157.11 -15.78 -4.52
CA LEU A 168 156.78 -14.98 -5.71
C LEU A 168 155.89 -15.72 -6.71
N GLU A 169 156.13 -17.02 -6.92
CA GLU A 169 155.33 -17.85 -7.83
C GLU A 169 153.86 -17.93 -7.38
N TYR A 170 153.64 -18.21 -6.10
CA TYR A 170 152.28 -18.39 -5.57
C TYR A 170 151.56 -17.07 -5.29
N THR A 171 152.26 -15.99 -4.90
CA THR A 171 151.63 -14.69 -4.68
C THR A 171 151.00 -14.14 -5.97
N GLY A 172 151.68 -14.29 -7.11
CA GLY A 172 151.13 -13.84 -8.39
C GLY A 172 149.86 -14.59 -8.83
N GLN A 173 149.79 -15.90 -8.55
CA GLN A 173 148.62 -16.71 -8.86
C GLN A 173 147.43 -16.40 -7.94
N LEU A 174 147.69 -16.21 -6.64
CA LEU A 174 146.67 -15.88 -5.65
C LEU A 174 146.04 -14.49 -5.90
N GLU A 175 146.83 -13.49 -6.29
CA GLU A 175 146.31 -12.16 -6.64
C GLU A 175 145.40 -12.20 -7.88
N ALA A 176 145.77 -12.95 -8.92
CA ALA A 176 144.95 -13.08 -10.13
C ALA A 176 143.57 -13.72 -9.85
N LEU A 177 143.53 -14.75 -8.99
CA LEU A 177 142.27 -15.39 -8.58
C LEU A 177 141.43 -14.48 -7.68
N ALA A 178 142.06 -13.67 -6.81
CA ALA A 178 141.35 -12.70 -5.98
C ALA A 178 140.67 -11.60 -6.81
N ASP A 179 141.33 -11.11 -7.85
CA ASP A 179 140.78 -10.12 -8.78
C ASP A 179 139.59 -10.69 -9.58
N GLU A 180 139.69 -11.95 -10.05
CA GLU A 180 138.59 -12.62 -10.75
C GLU A 180 137.34 -12.73 -9.85
N ARG A 181 137.53 -13.10 -8.57
CA ARG A 181 136.47 -13.17 -7.56
C ARG A 181 135.76 -11.82 -7.39
N GLU A 182 136.52 -10.72 -7.29
CA GLU A 182 135.93 -9.39 -7.10
C GLU A 182 135.12 -8.92 -8.32
N GLN A 183 135.58 -9.21 -9.54
CA GLN A 183 134.86 -8.85 -10.76
C GLN A 183 133.52 -9.56 -10.90
N ILE A 184 133.41 -10.81 -10.45
CA ILE A 184 132.14 -11.57 -10.45
C ILE A 184 131.15 -10.93 -9.48
N LEU A 185 131.61 -10.56 -8.27
CA LEU A 185 130.76 -9.91 -7.26
C LEU A 185 130.20 -8.57 -7.73
N ARG A 186 131.00 -7.73 -8.41
CA ARG A 186 130.52 -6.44 -8.93
C ARG A 186 129.47 -6.58 -10.04
N ARG A 187 129.58 -7.60 -10.91
CA ARG A 187 128.57 -7.87 -11.93
C ARG A 187 127.23 -8.28 -11.32
N ARG A 188 127.26 -9.07 -10.23
CA ARG A 188 126.07 -9.50 -9.48
C ARG A 188 125.25 -8.33 -8.95
N GLU A 189 125.89 -7.27 -8.44
CA GLU A 189 125.18 -6.10 -7.92
C GLU A 189 124.46 -5.30 -9.02
N GLN A 190 125.09 -5.12 -10.18
CA GLN A 190 124.53 -4.29 -11.25
C GLN A 190 123.30 -4.91 -11.94
N GLU A 191 123.27 -6.23 -12.12
CA GLU A 191 122.14 -6.93 -12.77
C GLU A 191 120.90 -6.97 -11.86
N PHE A 192 121.08 -6.97 -10.54
CA PHE A 192 119.98 -7.03 -9.58
C PHE A 192 119.16 -5.72 -9.54
N ASP A 193 119.83 -4.56 -9.61
CA ASP A 193 119.17 -3.25 -9.54
C ASP A 193 118.29 -2.95 -10.77
N GLN A 194 118.69 -3.36 -11.98
CA GLN A 194 117.90 -3.10 -13.19
C GLN A 194 116.61 -3.92 -13.26
N THR A 195 116.60 -5.13 -12.69
CA THR A 195 115.48 -6.06 -12.85
C THR A 195 114.28 -5.68 -11.96
N GLN A 196 114.51 -5.07 -10.80
CA GLN A 196 113.44 -4.65 -9.88
C GLN A 196 112.64 -3.44 -10.38
N VAL A 197 113.30 -2.49 -11.07
CA VAL A 197 112.65 -1.26 -11.55
C VAL A 197 111.63 -1.55 -12.65
N ASN A 198 111.95 -2.46 -13.58
CA ASN A 198 111.06 -2.80 -14.69
C ASN A 198 109.81 -3.57 -14.23
N ALA A 199 109.94 -4.45 -13.22
CA ALA A 199 108.80 -5.19 -12.66
C ALA A 199 107.80 -4.28 -11.92
N ALA A 200 108.27 -3.18 -11.31
CA ALA A 200 107.41 -2.21 -10.62
C ALA A 200 106.57 -1.36 -11.59
N LEU A 201 107.10 -1.02 -12.77
CA LEU A 201 106.40 -0.21 -13.77
C LEU A 201 105.26 -0.97 -14.44
N ALA A 202 105.45 -2.25 -14.77
CA ALA A 202 104.40 -3.09 -15.39
C ALA A 202 103.18 -3.31 -14.47
N ARG A 203 103.40 -3.47 -13.15
CA ARG A 203 102.31 -3.64 -12.18
C ARG A 203 101.44 -2.39 -12.02
N ARG A 204 101.97 -1.20 -12.28
CA ARG A 204 101.21 0.06 -12.18
C ARG A 204 100.21 0.21 -13.33
N GLY A 205 100.58 -0.16 -14.56
CA GLY A 205 99.69 -0.10 -15.72
C GLY A 205 98.45 -0.99 -15.58
N ILE A 206 98.65 -2.26 -15.17
CA ILE A 206 97.54 -3.22 -15.00
C ILE A 206 96.54 -2.76 -13.93
N LEU A 207 97.01 -2.18 -12.82
CA LEU A 207 96.13 -1.69 -11.76
C LEU A 207 95.33 -0.45 -12.19
N ASP A 208 95.90 0.43 -13.01
CA ASP A 208 95.20 1.61 -13.52
C ASP A 208 94.13 1.21 -14.56
N ASP A 209 94.39 0.20 -15.39
CA ASP A 209 93.40 -0.31 -16.35
C ASP A 209 92.25 -1.08 -15.68
N GLN A 210 92.53 -1.89 -14.66
CA GLN A 210 91.49 -2.56 -13.86
C GLN A 210 90.57 -1.55 -13.14
N ARG A 211 91.14 -0.46 -12.63
CA ARG A 211 90.34 0.63 -12.02
C ARG A 211 89.41 1.29 -13.02
N ARG A 212 89.91 1.63 -14.21
CA ARG A 212 89.08 2.23 -15.27
C ARG A 212 87.94 1.31 -15.72
N LEU A 213 88.21 0.01 -15.85
CA LEU A 213 87.19 -0.95 -16.21
C LEU A 213 86.11 -1.06 -15.13
N PHE A 214 86.52 -1.13 -13.85
CA PHE A 214 85.58 -1.14 -12.73
C PHE A 214 84.76 0.16 -12.64
N ASP A 215 85.39 1.32 -12.85
CA ASP A 215 84.72 2.61 -12.85
C ASP A 215 83.66 2.68 -13.97
N LEU A 216 83.99 2.19 -15.16
CA LEU A 216 83.05 2.11 -16.30
C LEU A 216 81.89 1.13 -16.05
N GLU A 217 82.16 -0.02 -15.43
CA GLU A 217 81.10 -0.97 -15.04
C GLU A 217 80.17 -0.37 -13.98
N LEU A 218 80.74 0.32 -12.99
CA LEU A 218 79.99 1.00 -11.95
C LEU A 218 79.12 2.12 -12.54
N GLU A 219 79.66 2.92 -13.45
CA GLU A 219 78.92 3.97 -14.16
C GLU A 219 77.75 3.37 -14.96
N ARG A 220 78.00 2.31 -15.74
CA ARG A 220 76.93 1.60 -16.49
C ARG A 220 75.85 1.04 -15.58
N GLN A 221 76.21 0.46 -14.44
CA GLN A 221 75.23 -0.03 -13.47
C GLN A 221 74.40 1.11 -12.85
N GLN A 222 75.05 2.24 -12.53
CA GLN A 222 74.36 3.42 -12.01
C GLN A 222 73.40 4.00 -13.05
N GLU A 223 73.82 4.11 -14.32
CA GLU A 223 72.96 4.57 -15.42
C GLU A 223 71.76 3.64 -15.59
N PHE A 224 71.98 2.32 -15.67
CA PHE A 224 70.92 1.33 -15.81
C PHE A 224 69.91 1.39 -14.66
N LEU A 225 70.38 1.45 -13.40
CA LEU A 225 69.50 1.55 -12.23
C LEU A 225 68.75 2.89 -12.22
N THR A 226 69.40 3.98 -12.61
CA THR A 226 68.77 5.30 -12.69
C THR A 226 67.66 5.30 -13.72
N GLU A 227 67.92 4.82 -14.94
CA GLU A 227 66.92 4.70 -16.01
C GLU A 227 65.76 3.77 -15.61
N ARG A 228 66.06 2.68 -14.91
CA ARG A 228 65.03 1.78 -14.39
C ARG A 228 64.16 2.46 -13.33
N ILE A 229 64.74 3.25 -12.43
CA ILE A 229 63.98 3.99 -11.41
C ILE A 229 63.12 5.07 -12.06
N THR A 230 63.63 5.81 -13.04
CA THR A 230 62.82 6.81 -13.76
C THR A 230 61.68 6.16 -14.52
N SER A 231 61.94 5.09 -15.28
CA SER A 231 60.89 4.39 -16.02
C SER A 231 59.81 3.82 -15.10
N LEU A 232 60.19 3.20 -13.97
CA LEU A 232 59.24 2.73 -12.96
C LEU A 232 58.45 3.89 -12.35
N ARG A 233 59.10 5.01 -12.00
CA ARG A 233 58.41 6.18 -11.45
C ARG A 233 57.39 6.75 -12.45
N THR A 234 57.75 6.86 -13.72
CA THR A 234 56.83 7.33 -14.76
C THR A 234 55.66 6.36 -14.94
N ALA A 235 55.91 5.05 -15.03
CA ALA A 235 54.85 4.06 -15.12
C ALA A 235 53.89 4.11 -13.91
N TYR A 236 54.42 4.25 -12.68
CA TYR A 236 53.59 4.42 -11.49
C TYR A 236 52.79 5.74 -11.51
N GLN A 237 53.36 6.83 -12.02
CA GLN A 237 52.64 8.10 -12.15
C GLN A 237 51.52 8.01 -13.17
N ASP A 238 51.76 7.36 -14.31
CA ASP A 238 50.75 7.13 -15.34
C ASP A 238 49.63 6.23 -14.83
N GLU A 239 49.95 5.14 -14.11
CA GLU A 239 48.97 4.27 -13.46
C GLU A 239 48.14 5.05 -12.43
N LEU A 240 48.77 5.85 -11.56
CA LEU A 240 48.06 6.68 -10.59
C LEU A 240 47.14 7.71 -11.27
N GLY A 241 47.56 8.29 -12.39
CA GLY A 241 46.74 9.16 -13.22
C GLY A 241 45.51 8.44 -13.77
N ALA A 242 45.71 7.27 -14.38
CA ALA A 242 44.64 6.45 -14.93
C ALA A 242 43.65 5.98 -13.84
N PHE A 243 44.14 5.62 -12.65
CA PHE A 243 43.28 5.30 -11.50
C PHE A 243 42.47 6.51 -11.03
N GLY A 244 43.07 7.71 -11.03
CA GLY A 244 42.37 8.97 -10.73
C GLY A 244 41.23 9.23 -11.69
N GLU A 245 41.50 9.18 -13.00
CA GLU A 245 40.49 9.37 -14.05
C GLU A 245 39.36 8.33 -13.96
N HIS A 246 39.70 7.05 -13.75
CA HIS A 246 38.69 6.00 -13.61
C HIS A 246 37.81 6.20 -12.38
N ARG A 247 38.40 6.56 -11.23
CA ARG A 247 37.65 6.86 -10.00
C ARG A 247 36.68 8.03 -10.24
N ASP A 248 37.16 9.11 -10.86
CA ASP A 248 36.37 10.31 -11.10
C ASP A 248 35.23 10.02 -12.10
N GLN A 249 35.47 9.17 -13.11
CA GLN A 249 34.44 8.72 -14.05
C GLN A 249 33.37 7.85 -13.37
N VAL A 250 33.77 6.94 -12.48
CA VAL A 250 32.83 6.12 -11.68
C VAL A 250 32.02 7.01 -10.76
N GLU A 251 32.64 7.95 -10.06
CA GLU A 251 31.96 8.90 -9.17
C GLU A 251 30.96 9.76 -9.95
N PHE A 252 31.34 10.26 -11.13
CA PHE A 252 30.45 11.03 -12.00
C PHE A 252 29.25 10.20 -12.45
N THR A 253 29.48 8.97 -12.90
CA THR A 253 28.42 8.07 -13.38
C THR A 253 27.44 7.71 -12.27
N LEU A 254 27.96 7.38 -11.08
CA LEU A 254 27.13 7.08 -9.90
C LEU A 254 26.30 8.30 -9.48
N ARG A 255 26.91 9.49 -9.42
CA ARG A 255 26.17 10.73 -9.10
C ARG A 255 25.06 11.00 -10.10
N GLN A 256 25.31 10.81 -11.39
CA GLN A 256 24.30 11.03 -12.42
C GLN A 256 23.16 10.01 -12.30
N GLN A 257 23.46 8.74 -12.05
CA GLN A 257 22.46 7.69 -11.83
C GLN A 257 21.61 7.97 -10.59
N PHE A 258 22.23 8.24 -9.45
CA PHE A 258 21.50 8.56 -8.22
C PHE A 258 20.68 9.84 -8.35
N ALA A 259 21.19 10.88 -9.00
CA ALA A 259 20.42 12.10 -9.25
C ALA A 259 19.18 11.81 -10.12
N GLY A 260 19.32 10.96 -11.15
CA GLY A 260 18.20 10.53 -11.98
C GLY A 260 17.17 9.68 -11.22
N GLU A 261 17.62 8.74 -10.39
CA GLU A 261 16.73 7.90 -9.58
C GLU A 261 16.00 8.72 -8.51
N ILE A 262 16.69 9.63 -7.82
CA ILE A 262 16.08 10.54 -6.85
C ILE A 262 15.03 11.41 -7.54
N ALA A 263 15.35 12.00 -8.70
CA ALA A 263 14.40 12.82 -9.44
C ALA A 263 13.16 12.03 -9.87
N ARG A 264 13.35 10.77 -10.31
CA ARG A 264 12.24 9.89 -10.68
C ARG A 264 11.35 9.54 -9.48
N LEU A 265 11.96 9.14 -8.35
CA LEU A 265 11.22 8.81 -7.12
C LEU A 265 10.47 10.02 -6.56
N VAL A 266 11.09 11.19 -6.60
CA VAL A 266 10.43 12.44 -6.19
C VAL A 266 9.22 12.72 -7.08
N ALA A 267 9.36 12.62 -8.40
CA ALA A 267 8.25 12.83 -9.32
C ALA A 267 7.13 11.79 -9.16
N GLU A 268 7.48 10.52 -8.93
CA GLU A 268 6.51 9.44 -8.68
C GLU A 268 5.74 9.68 -7.37
N HIS A 269 6.44 10.02 -6.28
CA HIS A 269 5.80 10.35 -5.02
C HIS A 269 4.98 11.64 -5.08
N GLU A 270 5.43 12.67 -5.81
CA GLU A 270 4.63 13.89 -6.01
C GLU A 270 3.32 13.58 -6.75
N ALA A 271 3.37 12.74 -7.80
CA ALA A 271 2.18 12.30 -8.52
C ALA A 271 1.25 11.44 -7.64
N GLU A 272 1.79 10.50 -6.85
CA GLU A 272 1.02 9.71 -5.88
C GLU A 272 0.36 10.60 -4.82
N LEU A 273 1.08 11.60 -4.31
CA LEU A 273 0.55 12.55 -3.34
C LEU A 273 -0.55 13.41 -3.95
N GLU A 274 -0.41 13.84 -5.21
CA GLU A 274 -1.45 14.59 -5.93
C GLU A 274 -2.70 13.73 -6.16
N GLU A 275 -2.54 12.47 -6.55
CA GLU A 275 -3.66 11.53 -6.69
C GLU A 275 -4.37 11.27 -5.36
N LEU A 276 -3.61 11.01 -4.29
CA LEU A 276 -4.17 10.82 -2.95
C LEU A 276 -4.83 12.10 -2.43
N PHE A 277 -4.24 13.25 -2.70
CA PHE A 277 -4.82 14.55 -2.34
C PHE A 277 -6.18 14.73 -3.01
N LEU A 278 -6.30 14.49 -4.32
CA LEU A 278 -7.58 14.58 -5.02
C LEU A 278 -8.58 13.51 -4.58
N LEU A 279 -8.12 12.33 -4.18
CA LEU A 279 -9.01 11.26 -3.68
C LEU A 279 -9.71 11.66 -2.37
N TYR A 280 -8.98 12.28 -1.44
CA TYR A 280 -9.49 12.66 -0.12
C TYR A 280 -9.98 14.11 -0.04
N ASN A 281 -9.57 14.95 -0.98
CA ASN A 281 -9.96 16.35 -1.13
C ASN A 281 -10.31 16.62 -2.60
N PRO A 282 -11.40 16.05 -3.11
CA PRO A 282 -11.81 16.24 -4.50
C PRO A 282 -12.22 17.68 -4.79
N ASP A 283 -11.97 18.12 -6.02
CA ASP A 283 -12.56 19.34 -6.59
C ASP A 283 -13.87 18.97 -7.29
N PHE A 284 -14.99 19.52 -6.81
CA PHE A 284 -16.33 19.26 -7.34
C PHE A 284 -16.69 20.26 -8.45
N SER A 285 -15.80 20.45 -9.42
CA SER A 285 -15.97 21.40 -10.52
C SER A 285 -16.83 20.89 -11.68
N ASP A 286 -17.34 19.65 -11.59
CA ASP A 286 -18.30 19.10 -12.56
C ASP A 286 -19.56 19.97 -12.64
N GLU A 287 -19.99 20.30 -13.86
CA GLU A 287 -21.09 21.25 -14.11
C GLU A 287 -22.40 20.83 -13.42
N ASP A 288 -22.64 19.53 -13.29
CA ASP A 288 -23.82 18.99 -12.60
C ASP A 288 -23.75 19.20 -11.08
N ILE A 289 -22.56 19.09 -10.47
CA ILE A 289 -22.37 19.31 -9.03
C ILE A 289 -22.29 20.82 -8.74
N ALA A 290 -21.63 21.60 -9.60
CA ALA A 290 -21.58 23.07 -9.55
C ALA A 290 -22.98 23.68 -9.44
N ARG A 291 -23.95 23.19 -10.23
CA ARG A 291 -25.36 23.62 -10.14
C ARG A 291 -26.02 23.29 -8.80
N LEU A 292 -25.57 22.24 -8.12
CA LEU A 292 -26.05 21.92 -6.76
C LEU A 292 -25.53 22.93 -5.73
N PHE A 293 -24.38 23.57 -5.95
CA PHE A 293 -23.89 24.62 -5.06
C PHE A 293 -24.59 25.97 -5.27
N GLU A 294 -24.98 26.29 -6.51
CA GLU A 294 -25.63 27.56 -6.85
C GLU A 294 -27.12 27.62 -6.51
N ALA A 295 -27.76 26.47 -6.34
CA ALA A 295 -29.17 26.39 -6.00
C ALA A 295 -29.41 26.97 -4.59
N SER A 296 -29.90 28.21 -4.54
CA SER A 296 -30.29 28.87 -3.30
C SER A 296 -31.53 28.17 -2.71
N PHE A 297 -31.41 27.61 -1.51
CA PHE A 297 -32.53 27.00 -0.80
C PHE A 297 -33.10 27.93 0.28
N PHE A 298 -34.39 27.75 0.53
CA PHE A 298 -35.26 28.58 1.33
C PHE A 298 -34.65 29.11 2.64
N ASP A 299 -34.60 30.44 2.76
CA ASP A 299 -34.30 31.19 3.99
C ASP A 299 -35.59 31.44 4.81
N GLY A 300 -36.31 30.35 5.12
CA GLY A 300 -37.56 30.43 5.88
C GLY A 300 -37.32 30.12 7.35
N SER A 301 -37.82 30.97 8.26
CA SER A 301 -37.74 30.73 9.71
C SER A 301 -38.39 29.39 10.10
N ILE A 302 -37.57 28.42 10.50
CA ILE A 302 -37.91 26.99 10.64
C ILE A 302 -38.62 26.69 11.97
N GLU A 303 -38.30 27.41 13.04
CA GLU A 303 -38.68 27.02 14.41
C GLU A 303 -40.19 27.08 14.67
N SER A 304 -40.89 28.11 14.17
CA SER A 304 -42.29 28.34 14.56
C SER A 304 -43.29 27.39 13.92
N GLU A 305 -43.00 26.83 12.73
CA GLU A 305 -43.91 25.92 12.03
C GLU A 305 -43.66 24.44 12.42
N SER A 306 -42.43 24.12 12.85
CA SER A 306 -42.04 22.78 13.32
C SER A 306 -42.84 22.34 14.55
N GLU A 307 -42.94 23.19 15.57
CA GLU A 307 -43.62 22.81 16.82
C GLU A 307 -45.12 22.55 16.64
N ALA A 308 -45.77 23.26 15.72
CA ALA A 308 -47.19 23.11 15.46
C ALA A 308 -47.48 21.76 14.77
N PHE A 309 -46.65 21.39 13.80
CA PHE A 309 -46.77 20.12 13.09
C PHE A 309 -46.44 18.93 14.00
N GLU A 310 -45.36 19.01 14.77
CA GLU A 310 -44.99 17.95 15.71
C GLU A 310 -46.05 17.74 16.79
N ARG A 311 -46.61 18.82 17.34
CA ARG A 311 -47.73 18.73 18.30
C ARG A 311 -48.93 18.03 17.68
N ALA A 312 -49.30 18.39 16.44
CA ALA A 312 -50.39 17.75 15.73
C ALA A 312 -50.16 16.25 15.50
N LEU A 313 -48.93 15.84 15.15
CA LEU A 313 -48.56 14.44 14.98
C LEU A 313 -48.65 13.63 16.28
N LEU A 314 -48.23 14.23 17.40
CA LEU A 314 -48.33 13.62 18.74
C LEU A 314 -49.79 13.53 19.21
N GLU A 315 -50.57 14.58 19.04
CA GLU A 315 -51.98 14.64 19.45
C GLU A 315 -52.85 13.63 18.68
N GLN A 316 -52.58 13.43 17.38
CA GLN A 316 -53.27 12.42 16.57
C GLN A 316 -52.71 11.01 16.74
N GLY A 317 -51.64 10.83 17.51
CA GLY A 317 -51.00 9.53 17.76
C GLY A 317 -50.35 8.91 16.52
N VAL A 318 -50.07 9.71 15.48
CA VAL A 318 -49.41 9.27 14.24
C VAL A 318 -47.95 8.91 14.52
N LEU A 319 -47.30 9.67 15.41
CA LEU A 319 -45.95 9.42 15.89
C LEU A 319 -45.96 9.33 17.41
N ARG A 320 -45.14 8.43 17.95
CA ARG A 320 -44.88 8.39 19.40
C ARG A 320 -43.81 9.41 19.76
N GLN A 321 -43.85 9.91 21.00
CA GLN A 321 -42.82 10.83 21.50
C GLN A 321 -41.40 10.24 21.40
N ALA A 322 -41.26 8.92 21.58
CA ALA A 322 -39.98 8.22 21.41
C ALA A 322 -39.47 8.30 19.96
N GLU A 323 -40.34 8.10 18.98
CA GLU A 323 -40.01 8.13 17.55
C GLU A 323 -39.63 9.55 17.10
N LEU A 324 -40.34 10.59 17.59
CA LEU A 324 -39.98 11.99 17.33
C LEU A 324 -38.58 12.32 17.89
N THR A 325 -38.29 11.82 19.09
CA THR A 325 -36.98 12.02 19.73
C THR A 325 -35.87 11.30 18.95
N GLU A 326 -36.14 10.09 18.44
CA GLU A 326 -35.21 9.34 17.60
C GLU A 326 -34.89 10.07 16.29
N VAL A 327 -35.90 10.66 15.63
CA VAL A 327 -35.69 11.46 14.42
C VAL A 327 -34.85 12.70 14.71
N ARG A 328 -35.13 13.42 15.81
CA ARG A 328 -34.33 14.57 16.23
C ARG A 328 -32.88 14.20 16.51
N ASN A 329 -32.67 13.15 17.30
CA ASN A 329 -31.33 12.65 17.59
C ASN A 329 -30.59 12.26 16.32
N SER A 330 -31.27 11.59 15.36
CA SER A 330 -30.66 11.21 14.08
C SER A 330 -30.23 12.43 13.26
N VAL A 331 -31.01 13.50 13.28
CA VAL A 331 -30.68 14.77 12.62
C VAL A 331 -29.51 15.47 13.32
N ASP A 332 -29.51 15.52 14.65
CA ASP A 332 -28.42 16.11 15.45
C ASP A 332 -27.10 15.33 15.29
N GLU A 333 -27.16 13.99 15.26
CA GLU A 333 -26.01 13.12 14.99
C GLU A 333 -25.41 13.38 13.59
N LEU A 334 -26.26 13.61 12.57
CA LEU A 334 -25.81 13.99 11.24
C LEU A 334 -25.08 15.34 11.25
N PHE A 335 -25.62 16.33 11.98
CA PHE A 335 -24.92 17.62 12.15
C PHE A 335 -23.57 17.44 12.85
N GLU A 336 -23.50 16.62 13.90
CA GLU A 336 -22.24 16.35 14.60
C GLU A 336 -21.20 15.67 13.70
N ILE A 337 -21.61 14.70 12.88
CA ILE A 337 -20.72 14.04 11.91
C ILE A 337 -20.17 15.06 10.90
N VAL A 338 -21.02 15.93 10.36
CA VAL A 338 -20.60 16.92 9.37
C VAL A 338 -19.69 17.98 9.98
N GLU A 339 -19.97 18.46 11.19
CA GLU A 339 -19.08 19.38 11.92
C GLU A 339 -17.71 18.75 12.21
N ARG A 340 -17.66 17.47 12.60
CA ARG A 340 -16.38 16.75 12.73
C ARG A 340 -15.63 16.61 11.42
N LEU A 341 -16.34 16.36 10.31
CA LEU A 341 -15.72 16.33 8.99
C LEU A 341 -15.16 17.71 8.63
N ARG A 342 -15.83 18.79 9.03
CA ARG A 342 -15.39 20.17 8.80
C ARG A 342 -14.11 20.56 9.55
N GLU A 343 -13.79 19.89 10.66
CA GLU A 343 -12.52 20.08 11.38
C GLU A 343 -11.30 19.62 10.55
N VAL A 344 -11.52 18.78 9.53
CA VAL A 344 -10.46 18.37 8.60
C VAL A 344 -10.16 19.53 7.65
N PRO A 345 -8.88 19.95 7.51
CA PRO A 345 -8.50 21.10 6.70
C PRO A 345 -8.49 20.76 5.21
N TYR A 346 -9.66 20.57 4.60
CA TYR A 346 -9.79 20.42 3.16
C TYR A 346 -9.49 21.75 2.45
N GLU A 347 -8.81 21.69 1.30
CA GLU A 347 -8.46 22.87 0.49
C GLU A 347 -9.39 23.08 -0.73
N ASN A 348 -10.02 22.01 -1.24
CA ASN A 348 -10.85 22.07 -2.45
C ASN A 348 -12.34 22.24 -2.07
N SER A 349 -13.27 21.67 -2.85
CA SER A 349 -14.71 21.94 -2.75
C SER A 349 -15.42 21.18 -1.61
N VAL A 350 -14.71 20.37 -0.82
CA VAL A 350 -15.32 19.58 0.26
C VAL A 350 -15.98 20.44 1.34
N PRO A 351 -15.38 21.53 1.86
CA PRO A 351 -16.03 22.40 2.84
C PRO A 351 -17.33 23.00 2.32
N GLU A 352 -17.34 23.48 1.07
CA GLU A 352 -18.55 24.00 0.43
C GLU A 352 -19.62 22.90 0.28
N ALA A 353 -19.20 21.66 0.00
CA ALA A 353 -20.12 20.51 -0.11
C ALA A 353 -20.74 20.15 1.22
N LEU A 354 -19.97 20.17 2.29
CA LEU A 354 -20.46 19.97 3.65
C LEU A 354 -21.45 21.09 4.03
N ASP A 355 -21.12 22.35 3.76
CA ASP A 355 -22.02 23.48 4.01
C ASP A 355 -23.34 23.36 3.22
N GLN A 356 -23.28 22.90 1.97
CA GLN A 356 -24.48 22.62 1.17
C GLN A 356 -25.28 21.42 1.69
N ILE A 357 -24.64 20.36 2.17
CA ILE A 357 -25.35 19.21 2.77
C ILE A 357 -26.11 19.68 4.01
N LEU A 358 -25.49 20.50 4.86
CA LEU A 358 -26.13 21.06 6.05
C LEU A 358 -27.29 21.99 5.69
N SER A 359 -27.07 22.93 4.76
CA SER A 359 -28.12 23.87 4.38
C SER A 359 -29.32 23.13 3.74
N ARG A 360 -29.06 22.10 2.92
CA ARG A 360 -30.09 21.28 2.30
C ARG A 360 -30.82 20.39 3.30
N SER A 361 -30.12 19.79 4.26
CA SER A 361 -30.78 18.99 5.30
C SER A 361 -31.71 19.85 6.15
N GLN A 362 -31.26 21.04 6.55
CA GLN A 362 -32.09 22.03 7.26
C GLN A 362 -33.29 22.47 6.42
N ALA A 363 -33.08 22.80 5.14
CA ALA A 363 -34.15 23.19 4.23
C ALA A 363 -35.17 22.07 4.00
N LEU A 364 -34.73 20.81 3.96
CA LEU A 364 -35.60 19.65 3.78
C LEU A 364 -36.44 19.38 5.03
N VAL A 365 -35.84 19.45 6.23
CA VAL A 365 -36.57 19.39 7.51
C VAL A 365 -37.58 20.54 7.60
N ALA A 366 -37.17 21.76 7.27
CA ALA A 366 -38.07 22.92 7.25
C ALA A 366 -39.23 22.75 6.26
N GLY A 367 -38.93 22.28 5.05
CA GLY A 367 -39.92 22.03 4.01
C GLY A 367 -40.95 20.97 4.42
N LEU A 368 -40.49 19.87 5.04
CA LEU A 368 -41.35 18.83 5.59
C LEU A 368 -42.24 19.37 6.72
N ASN A 369 -41.66 20.12 7.66
CA ASN A 369 -42.39 20.70 8.78
C ASN A 369 -43.47 21.69 8.30
N ARG A 370 -43.14 22.53 7.32
CA ARG A 370 -44.09 23.45 6.72
C ARG A 370 -45.21 22.73 5.97
N ALA A 371 -44.87 21.78 5.11
CA ALA A 371 -45.86 20.98 4.39
C ALA A 371 -46.78 20.25 5.36
N GLY A 372 -46.21 19.75 6.46
CA GLY A 372 -46.94 19.17 7.57
C GLY A 372 -47.88 20.16 8.27
N ALA A 373 -47.40 21.35 8.63
CA ALA A 373 -48.21 22.38 9.26
C ALA A 373 -49.33 22.89 8.35
N ASP A 374 -49.07 23.04 7.05
CA ASP A 374 -50.07 23.38 6.04
C ASP A 374 -51.13 22.28 5.93
N LEU A 375 -50.72 21.01 5.95
CA LEU A 375 -51.63 19.87 5.96
C LEU A 375 -52.50 19.86 7.22
N THR A 376 -51.92 20.04 8.41
CA THR A 376 -52.67 20.14 9.67
C THR A 376 -53.70 21.26 9.62
N ARG A 377 -53.30 22.47 9.20
CA ARG A 377 -54.22 23.62 9.06
C ARG A 377 -55.35 23.33 8.07
N SER A 378 -55.06 22.61 6.98
CA SER A 378 -56.08 22.21 6.00
C SER A 378 -57.07 21.18 6.57
N PHE A 379 -56.59 20.25 7.41
CA PHE A 379 -57.43 19.28 8.10
C PHE A 379 -58.31 19.96 9.15
N GLU A 380 -57.75 20.84 9.98
CA GLU A 380 -58.50 21.62 10.98
C GLU A 380 -59.61 22.45 10.31
N ALA A 381 -59.30 23.17 9.23
CA ALA A 381 -60.29 23.92 8.47
C ALA A 381 -61.38 23.01 7.87
N SER A 382 -61.01 21.81 7.42
CA SER A 382 -61.98 20.82 6.92
C SER A 382 -62.89 20.29 8.03
N VAL A 383 -62.33 20.01 9.21
CA VAL A 383 -63.10 19.60 10.39
C VAL A 383 -64.06 20.71 10.82
N ASP A 384 -63.60 21.96 10.90
CA ASP A 384 -64.45 23.11 11.23
C ASP A 384 -65.60 23.25 10.22
N THR A 385 -65.30 23.13 8.92
CA THR A 385 -66.32 23.17 7.87
C THR A 385 -67.35 22.06 8.08
N LEU A 386 -66.91 20.82 8.32
CA LEU A 386 -67.82 19.70 8.57
C LEU A 386 -68.64 19.88 9.87
N THR A 387 -68.06 20.46 10.92
CA THR A 387 -68.80 20.75 12.16
C THR A 387 -69.87 21.80 11.96
N THR A 388 -69.59 22.87 11.19
CA THR A 388 -70.56 23.89 10.85
C THR A 388 -71.67 23.35 9.94
N GLU A 389 -71.35 22.49 8.96
CA GLU A 389 -72.35 21.78 8.15
C GLU A 389 -73.24 20.88 9.02
N ARG A 390 -72.65 20.10 9.94
CA ARG A 390 -73.39 19.27 10.89
C ARG A 390 -74.33 20.09 11.77
N ASP A 391 -73.87 21.22 12.29
CA ASP A 391 -74.66 22.08 13.18
C ASP A 391 -75.80 22.76 12.43
N THR A 392 -75.54 23.21 11.20
CA THR A 392 -76.56 23.76 10.29
C THR A 392 -77.62 22.71 9.98
N ALA A 393 -77.21 21.51 9.57
CA ALA A 393 -78.12 20.39 9.30
C ALA A 393 -78.93 19.98 10.54
N SER A 394 -78.31 20.02 11.72
CA SER A 394 -79.01 19.75 12.99
C SER A 394 -80.07 20.81 13.28
N SER A 395 -79.76 22.09 13.06
CA SER A 395 -80.73 23.18 13.22
C SER A 395 -81.89 23.09 12.22
N GLU A 396 -81.61 22.75 10.96
CA GLU A 396 -82.64 22.52 9.95
C GLU A 396 -83.55 21.36 10.36
N LEU A 397 -82.98 20.26 10.86
CA LEU A 397 -83.73 19.10 11.32
C LEU A 397 -84.63 19.44 12.52
N GLU A 398 -84.18 20.31 13.43
CA GLU A 398 -85.02 20.84 14.51
C GLU A 398 -86.17 21.72 14.00
N THR A 399 -85.93 22.58 13.00
CA THR A 399 -87.00 23.39 12.39
C THR A 399 -88.06 22.51 11.71
N VAL A 400 -87.63 21.48 10.99
CA VAL A 400 -88.53 20.51 10.35
C VAL A 400 -89.33 19.74 11.41
N ARG A 401 -88.69 19.30 12.50
CA ARG A 401 -89.39 18.66 13.63
C ARG A 401 -90.44 19.57 14.26
N ARG A 402 -90.14 20.87 14.42
CA ARG A 402 -91.09 21.85 14.95
C ARG A 402 -92.28 22.03 14.02
N GLN A 403 -92.03 22.24 12.73
CA GLN A 403 -93.09 22.33 11.71
C GLN A 403 -93.96 21.08 11.69
N LEU A 404 -93.35 19.89 11.72
CA LEU A 404 -94.10 18.63 11.76
C LEU A 404 -95.01 18.53 13.00
N ASN A 405 -94.52 18.96 14.16
CA ASN A 405 -95.32 18.98 15.39
C ASN A 405 -96.46 20.00 15.32
N GLU A 406 -96.23 21.19 14.76
CA GLU A 406 -97.26 22.21 14.52
C GLU A 406 -98.33 21.66 13.57
N THR A 407 -97.95 21.08 12.42
CA THR A 407 -98.88 20.45 11.47
C THR A 407 -99.66 19.31 12.12
N ARG A 408 -99.01 18.50 12.98
CA ARG A 408 -99.68 17.42 13.71
C ARG A 408 -100.71 17.94 14.70
N GLN A 409 -100.42 19.05 15.38
CA GLN A 409 -101.39 19.72 16.26
C GLN A 409 -102.55 20.32 15.48
N GLU A 410 -102.29 20.99 14.36
CA GLU A 410 -103.34 21.52 13.48
C GLU A 410 -104.24 20.41 12.96
N LEU A 411 -103.65 19.31 12.49
CA LEU A 411 -104.40 18.15 12.02
C LEU A 411 -105.29 17.57 13.13
N SER A 412 -104.76 17.46 14.36
CA SER A 412 -105.55 17.02 15.52
C SER A 412 -106.71 17.97 15.81
N ARG A 413 -106.51 19.29 15.75
CA ARG A 413 -107.58 20.27 15.95
C ARG A 413 -108.67 20.16 14.88
N VAL A 414 -108.27 19.99 13.62
CA VAL A 414 -109.21 19.80 12.51
C VAL A 414 -110.00 18.51 12.67
N GLN A 415 -109.35 17.41 13.08
CA GLN A 415 -110.04 16.16 13.39
C GLN A 415 -111.07 16.33 14.49
N THR A 416 -110.69 16.90 15.65
CA THR A 416 -111.63 17.13 16.75
C THR A 416 -112.78 18.05 16.35
N ALA A 417 -112.51 19.13 15.61
CA ALA A 417 -113.56 20.02 15.12
C ALA A 417 -114.49 19.34 14.10
N ALA A 418 -113.98 18.43 13.27
CA ALA A 418 -114.80 17.64 12.35
C ALA A 418 -115.68 16.64 13.11
N GLU A 419 -115.14 15.96 14.12
CA GLU A 419 -115.89 15.05 14.99
C GLU A 419 -117.00 15.78 15.75
N GLU A 420 -116.72 16.96 16.30
CA GLU A 420 -117.71 17.82 16.97
C GLU A 420 -118.81 18.29 16.01
N ARG A 421 -118.46 18.69 14.78
CA ARG A 421 -119.46 19.07 13.76
C ARG A 421 -120.39 17.90 13.44
N ILE A 422 -119.84 16.72 13.16
CA ILE A 422 -120.62 15.52 12.87
C ILE A 422 -121.54 15.20 14.06
N ALA A 423 -121.01 15.22 15.29
CA ALA A 423 -121.80 14.99 16.49
C ALA A 423 -122.97 15.99 16.60
N SER A 424 -122.70 17.29 16.40
CA SER A 424 -123.73 18.33 16.46
C SER A 424 -124.81 18.19 15.39
N GLU A 425 -124.43 17.87 14.15
CA GLU A 425 -125.36 17.65 13.04
C GLU A 425 -126.23 16.42 13.29
N THR A 426 -125.64 15.33 13.78
CA THR A 426 -126.41 14.12 14.14
C THR A 426 -127.41 14.38 15.26
N GLU A 427 -127.06 15.21 16.24
CA GLU A 427 -127.99 15.56 17.33
C GLU A 427 -129.13 16.46 16.85
N GLN A 428 -128.85 17.45 15.98
CA GLN A 428 -129.89 18.27 15.36
C GLN A 428 -130.88 17.44 14.53
N LEU A 429 -130.37 16.52 13.70
CA LEU A 429 -131.21 15.62 12.91
C LEU A 429 -132.09 14.72 13.79
N ARG A 430 -131.53 14.17 14.89
CA ARG A 430 -132.31 13.39 15.86
C ARG A 430 -133.40 14.21 16.53
N SER A 431 -133.10 15.45 16.92
CA SER A 431 -134.08 16.35 17.52
C SER A 431 -135.22 16.68 16.55
N GLN A 432 -134.92 16.95 15.28
CA GLN A 432 -135.93 17.19 14.25
C GLN A 432 -136.81 15.96 14.02
N LEU A 433 -136.21 14.77 13.92
CA LEU A 433 -136.95 13.52 13.77
C LEU A 433 -137.92 13.29 14.94
N SER A 434 -137.46 13.50 16.18
CA SER A 434 -138.31 13.38 17.37
C SER A 434 -139.49 14.37 17.37
N GLN A 435 -139.30 15.60 16.87
CA GLN A 435 -140.40 16.56 16.72
C GLN A 435 -141.43 16.10 15.68
N PHE A 436 -140.98 15.53 14.56
CA PHE A 436 -141.88 14.96 13.56
C PHE A 436 -142.65 13.76 14.12
N GLU A 437 -141.98 12.83 14.80
CA GLU A 437 -142.63 11.69 15.46
C GLU A 437 -143.70 12.15 16.45
N HIS A 438 -143.43 13.16 17.27
CA HIS A 438 -144.43 13.72 18.18
C HIS A 438 -145.63 14.34 17.44
N ALA A 439 -145.39 15.13 16.40
CA ALA A 439 -146.46 15.76 15.60
C ALA A 439 -147.34 14.72 14.89
N PHE A 440 -146.74 13.67 14.33
CA PHE A 440 -147.51 12.58 13.73
C PHE A 440 -148.27 11.76 14.78
N GLY A 441 -147.68 11.56 15.97
CA GLY A 441 -148.36 10.91 17.10
C GLY A 441 -149.63 11.65 17.53
N GLU A 442 -149.57 12.97 17.68
CA GLU A 442 -150.74 13.81 17.99
C GLU A 442 -151.80 13.74 16.88
N LEU A 443 -151.38 13.81 15.60
CA LEU A 443 -152.30 13.76 14.45
C LEU A 443 -153.06 12.43 14.36
N ILE A 444 -152.41 11.32 14.73
CA ILE A 444 -153.06 10.01 14.81
C ILE A 444 -154.10 9.98 15.93
N GLN A 445 -153.78 10.53 17.10
CA GLN A 445 -154.70 10.56 18.24
C GLN A 445 -155.96 11.38 17.98
N ASP A 446 -155.82 12.54 17.31
CA ASP A 446 -156.94 13.44 17.03
C ASP A 446 -157.92 12.86 15.98
N ASP A 447 -157.40 12.32 14.88
CA ASP A 447 -158.24 11.83 13.78
C ASP A 447 -158.75 10.39 14.00
N ARG A 448 -158.24 9.66 15.02
CA ARG A 448 -158.55 8.24 15.32
C ARG A 448 -158.27 7.28 14.16
N GLU A 449 -157.27 7.61 13.35
CA GLU A 449 -156.83 6.79 12.22
C GLU A 449 -155.71 5.86 12.68
N ASP A 450 -155.41 4.80 11.92
CA ASP A 450 -154.40 3.81 12.32
C ASP A 450 -152.97 4.21 11.87
N GLY A 451 -152.87 5.13 10.93
CA GLY A 451 -151.61 5.70 10.48
C GLY A 451 -151.76 6.67 9.32
N TYR A 452 -150.62 7.20 8.85
CA TYR A 452 -150.53 8.10 7.70
C TYR A 452 -149.42 7.69 6.76
N VAL A 453 -149.64 7.91 5.47
CA VAL A 453 -148.58 7.79 4.48
C VAL A 453 -147.62 8.97 4.60
N VAL A 454 -146.35 8.71 4.92
CA VAL A 454 -145.30 9.74 5.06
C VAL A 454 -144.64 10.02 3.72
N ASP A 455 -144.30 8.97 2.97
CA ASP A 455 -143.68 9.09 1.65
C ASP A 455 -144.18 8.00 0.69
N PRO A 456 -145.00 8.36 -0.31
CA PRO A 456 -145.53 7.45 -1.32
C PRO A 456 -144.68 7.40 -2.61
N ARG A 457 -143.48 8.01 -2.64
CA ARG A 457 -142.68 8.09 -3.88
C ARG A 457 -142.29 6.73 -4.46
N ASP A 458 -142.09 5.74 -3.60
CA ASP A 458 -141.80 4.35 -3.98
C ASP A 458 -143.02 3.48 -3.69
N ALA A 459 -143.72 3.04 -4.75
CA ALA A 459 -144.91 2.22 -4.63
C ALA A 459 -144.64 0.82 -4.04
N GLU A 460 -143.38 0.35 -4.09
CA GLU A 460 -142.98 -0.91 -3.47
C GLU A 460 -142.52 -0.75 -2.02
N GLN A 461 -142.20 0.48 -1.58
CA GLN A 461 -141.67 0.79 -0.24
C GLN A 461 -142.27 2.08 0.35
N ILE A 462 -143.59 2.17 0.34
CA ILE A 462 -144.31 3.33 0.89
C ILE A 462 -143.95 3.45 2.38
N HIS A 463 -143.45 4.62 2.76
CA HIS A 463 -143.25 4.95 4.16
C HIS A 463 -144.59 5.26 4.79
N ILE A 464 -144.96 4.51 5.81
CA ILE A 464 -146.17 4.74 6.58
C ILE A 464 -145.75 4.93 8.03
N TYR A 465 -146.27 5.98 8.65
CA TYR A 465 -146.19 6.18 10.09
C TYR A 465 -147.45 5.60 10.70
N LEU A 466 -147.28 4.52 11.45
CA LEU A 466 -148.35 3.83 12.17
C LEU A 466 -148.38 4.30 13.62
N ASP A 467 -149.55 4.20 14.25
CA ASP A 467 -149.66 4.36 15.69
C ASP A 467 -148.73 3.35 16.39
N PRO A 468 -147.76 3.77 17.24
CA PRO A 468 -146.88 2.87 17.96
C PRO A 468 -147.59 1.84 18.84
N SER A 469 -148.87 2.07 19.18
CA SER A 469 -149.69 1.14 19.96
C SER A 469 -150.35 0.03 19.12
N ARG A 470 -150.30 0.13 17.79
CA ARG A 470 -150.81 -0.89 16.86
C ARG A 470 -149.68 -1.83 16.46
N ASP A 471 -149.81 -3.10 16.83
CA ASP A 471 -148.93 -4.15 16.34
C ASP A 471 -149.42 -4.59 14.95
N VAL A 472 -148.54 -4.53 13.95
CA VAL A 472 -148.87 -4.84 12.55
C VAL A 472 -147.92 -5.92 12.06
N ASP A 473 -148.46 -7.11 11.81
CA ASP A 473 -147.72 -8.23 11.24
C ASP A 473 -147.48 -8.02 9.72
N GLU A 474 -146.47 -8.68 9.18
CA GLU A 474 -146.24 -8.76 7.74
C GLU A 474 -147.44 -9.43 7.03
N GLY A 475 -147.86 -8.87 5.91
CA GLY A 475 -149.02 -9.33 5.13
C GLY A 475 -150.37 -8.72 5.56
N VAL A 476 -150.40 -7.91 6.62
CA VAL A 476 -151.61 -7.18 7.01
C VAL A 476 -151.96 -6.16 5.93
N ARG A 477 -153.23 -6.15 5.53
CA ARG A 477 -153.75 -5.18 4.57
C ARG A 477 -154.31 -3.97 5.30
N ALA A 478 -154.05 -2.81 4.73
CA ALA A 478 -154.69 -1.58 5.14
C ALA A 478 -155.27 -0.87 3.94
N PHE A 479 -156.33 -0.14 4.24
CA PHE A 479 -156.99 0.70 3.29
C PHE A 479 -156.47 2.12 3.45
N VAL A 480 -156.11 2.73 2.33
CA VAL A 480 -155.67 4.11 2.25
C VAL A 480 -156.85 4.96 1.82
N PHE A 481 -157.21 5.95 2.62
CA PHE A 481 -158.37 6.82 2.41
C PHE A 481 -157.96 8.29 2.37
N ARG A 482 -158.73 9.08 1.63
CA ARG A 482 -158.64 10.56 1.65
C ARG A 482 -160.04 11.13 1.71
N ASP A 483 -160.36 11.91 2.75
CA ASP A 483 -161.66 12.56 2.85
C ASP A 483 -161.74 13.82 1.96
N PRO A 484 -162.87 14.09 1.28
CA PRO A 484 -164.08 13.25 1.16
C PRO A 484 -164.04 12.27 -0.03
N GLU A 485 -162.89 12.11 -0.70
CA GLU A 485 -162.73 11.31 -1.93
C GLU A 485 -163.06 9.82 -1.72
N GLY A 486 -162.90 9.30 -0.49
CA GLY A 486 -163.14 7.91 -0.13
C GLY A 486 -161.89 7.04 -0.29
N LEU A 487 -162.08 5.74 -0.52
CA LEU A 487 -160.98 4.78 -0.68
C LEU A 487 -160.07 5.16 -1.87
N ILE A 488 -158.77 5.26 -1.62
CA ILE A 488 -157.74 5.53 -2.62
C ILE A 488 -157.12 4.22 -3.11
N GLY A 489 -156.80 3.31 -2.21
CA GLY A 489 -156.19 2.02 -2.56
C GLY A 489 -156.02 1.11 -1.35
N THR A 490 -155.56 -0.11 -1.60
CA THR A 490 -155.22 -1.09 -0.58
C THR A 490 -153.71 -1.30 -0.59
N VAL A 491 -153.08 -1.24 0.58
CA VAL A 491 -151.65 -1.48 0.78
C VAL A 491 -151.46 -2.69 1.68
N GLU A 492 -150.33 -3.38 1.52
CA GLU A 492 -149.92 -4.51 2.35
C GLU A 492 -148.62 -4.17 3.07
N PHE A 493 -148.60 -4.39 4.38
CA PHE A 493 -147.41 -4.15 5.20
C PHE A 493 -146.39 -5.28 5.07
N PHE A 494 -145.11 -4.91 5.04
CA PHE A 494 -143.99 -5.83 5.09
C PHE A 494 -142.84 -5.24 5.90
N GLU A 495 -142.02 -6.09 6.50
CA GLU A 495 -140.93 -5.67 7.37
C GLU A 495 -139.64 -5.41 6.57
N THR A 496 -138.91 -4.36 6.93
CA THR A 496 -137.57 -4.08 6.38
C THR A 496 -136.56 -3.83 7.50
N ALA A 497 -135.26 -3.90 7.20
CA ALA A 497 -134.19 -3.57 8.14
C ALA A 497 -134.25 -2.13 8.72
N ARG A 498 -135.16 -1.28 8.21
CA ARG A 498 -135.40 0.11 8.66
C ARG A 498 -136.83 0.32 9.17
N GLY A 499 -137.54 -0.74 9.54
CA GLY A 499 -138.92 -0.72 10.06
C GLY A 499 -139.97 -1.16 9.04
N PHE A 500 -141.25 -1.02 9.40
CA PHE A 500 -142.37 -1.41 8.56
C PHE A 500 -142.54 -0.48 7.35
N ARG A 501 -142.77 -1.09 6.19
CA ARG A 501 -143.12 -0.41 4.94
C ARG A 501 -144.39 -1.02 4.39
N ALA A 502 -145.01 -0.32 3.45
CA ALA A 502 -146.15 -0.87 2.75
C ALA A 502 -145.91 -0.90 1.24
N ARG A 503 -146.43 -1.94 0.60
CA ARG A 503 -146.47 -2.06 -0.85
C ARG A 503 -147.89 -1.87 -1.32
N LEU A 504 -148.04 -1.16 -2.42
CA LEU A 504 -149.34 -0.95 -3.05
C LEU A 504 -149.87 -2.25 -3.69
N LEU A 505 -151.05 -2.72 -3.28
CA LEU A 505 -151.70 -3.89 -3.87
C LEU A 505 -152.70 -3.50 -4.94
N ASP A 506 -153.56 -2.53 -4.64
CA ASP A 506 -154.66 -2.14 -5.53
C ASP A 506 -154.98 -0.65 -5.40
N LEU A 507 -155.47 -0.06 -6.47
CA LEU A 507 -155.72 1.38 -6.62
C LEU A 507 -157.14 1.59 -7.14
N ALA A 508 -157.92 2.40 -6.43
CA ALA A 508 -159.25 2.79 -6.89
C ALA A 508 -159.15 3.69 -8.14
N ASP A 509 -160.06 3.48 -9.10
CA ASP A 509 -160.07 4.05 -10.45
C ASP A 509 -159.39 5.43 -10.58
N ASN A 510 -158.18 5.41 -11.16
CA ASN A 510 -157.38 6.57 -11.58
C ASN A 510 -156.90 7.52 -10.46
N ARG A 511 -156.76 7.03 -9.22
CA ARG A 511 -156.26 7.81 -8.07
C ARG A 511 -154.77 7.56 -7.80
N SER A 512 -154.15 8.35 -6.92
CA SER A 512 -152.76 8.13 -6.48
C SER A 512 -152.65 8.39 -4.98
N ILE A 513 -151.85 7.56 -4.30
CA ILE A 513 -151.50 7.77 -2.90
C ILE A 513 -150.65 9.05 -2.79
N ARG A 514 -150.98 9.90 -1.82
CA ARG A 514 -150.25 11.14 -1.49
C ARG A 514 -149.78 11.10 -0.03
N PRO A 515 -148.78 11.93 0.31
CA PRO A 515 -148.43 12.12 1.71
C PRO A 515 -149.66 12.58 2.50
N PHE A 516 -149.76 12.10 3.73
CA PHE A 516 -150.86 12.32 4.68
C PHE A 516 -152.21 11.70 4.27
N ASP A 517 -152.22 10.79 3.29
CA ASP A 517 -153.37 9.91 3.15
C ASP A 517 -153.50 9.02 4.39
N ARG A 518 -154.73 8.85 4.86
CA ARG A 518 -155.06 8.13 6.09
C ARG A 518 -155.01 6.64 5.84
N VAL A 519 -154.52 5.90 6.80
CA VAL A 519 -154.37 4.46 6.74
C VAL A 519 -155.23 3.85 7.84
N LEU A 520 -156.12 2.94 7.46
CA LEU A 520 -156.96 2.17 8.36
C LEU A 520 -156.65 0.70 8.15
N LEU A 521 -156.31 0.00 9.22
CA LEU A 521 -155.99 -1.42 9.20
C LEU A 521 -157.28 -2.22 8.98
N ASP A 522 -157.23 -3.21 8.09
CA ASP A 522 -158.35 -4.13 7.88
C ASP A 522 -158.36 -5.19 9.00
N ILE A 523 -159.10 -4.92 10.07
CA ILE A 523 -159.19 -5.81 11.25
C ILE A 523 -160.19 -6.97 11.03
N ALA A 524 -160.81 -7.10 9.84
CA ALA A 524 -161.82 -8.14 9.56
C ALA A 524 -161.23 -9.47 9.01
N GLY A 525 -159.91 -9.54 8.80
CA GLY A 525 -159.22 -10.70 8.21
C GLY A 525 -158.45 -11.61 9.16
N ARG A 526 -158.82 -11.69 10.45
CA ARG A 526 -158.19 -12.65 11.40
C ARG A 526 -158.70 -14.07 11.14
N THR A 527 -158.17 -14.73 10.11
CA THR A 527 -158.28 -16.18 9.94
C THR A 527 -157.39 -16.90 10.96
N ASP A 528 -157.99 -17.66 11.86
CA ASP A 528 -157.35 -18.80 12.52
C ASP A 528 -156.76 -19.74 11.47
N PRO A 529 -155.56 -20.30 11.73
CA PRO A 529 -155.35 -21.70 11.42
C PRO A 529 -154.84 -22.43 12.67
N ALA A 530 -155.75 -23.17 13.30
CA ALA A 530 -155.37 -24.31 14.11
C ALA A 530 -155.11 -25.53 13.22
N ALA A 531 -153.99 -26.17 13.50
CA ALA A 531 -153.76 -27.62 13.51
C ALA A 531 -153.40 -28.38 12.22
N ASP A 532 -152.42 -29.28 12.47
CA ASP A 532 -152.00 -30.49 11.75
C ASP A 532 -151.14 -30.32 10.49
N SER A 533 -150.03 -31.04 10.30
CA SER A 533 -149.49 -32.25 10.97
C SER A 533 -148.11 -32.57 10.39
N THR A 534 -147.28 -33.34 11.13
CA THR A 534 -146.31 -34.38 10.66
C THR A 534 -145.47 -34.09 9.41
N GLU A 535 -144.13 -34.01 9.45
CA GLU A 535 -143.10 -34.98 9.88
C GLU A 535 -141.77 -34.25 10.12
#